data_AF-A0A9X3ISG2-F1
#
_entry.id   AF-A0A9X3ISG2-F1
#
_cell.length_a   1.000
_cell.length_b   1.000
_cell.length_c   1.000
_cell.angle_alpha   90.00
_cell.angle_beta   90.00
_cell.angle_gamma   90.00
#
_symmetry.space_group_name_H-M   'P 1'
#
loop_
_entity.id
_entity.type
_entity.pdbx_description
1 polymer ?
#
loop_
_entity_poly.entity_id
_entity_poly.type
_entity_poly.pdbx_seq_one_letter_code
_entity_poly.pdbx_strand_id
1 'polypeptide(L)'
;MKHVLTVLLCVLVTSVADAKSNLSIGSFEILDKEWFVVSLSQSSPDNFAQPRVGTLFEMKALADDISPRRFRQLWQDALAVNESADIWHKYSRDFDLFFQVVQAPLIKGDHLVLEQGEDSVVVSVNHYEHARLSAGFLGMVLQTLTARIAPIPELKQGLLAQLPEAEQKRLSSEFSNGEVSLQRIGETARWLRFPKSTVSQL
;
A
#
# COMPACT_ATOMS: atom_id res chain seq x y z
N MET A 1 -5.66 65.96 -15.79
CA MET A 1 -4.55 65.23 -16.44
C MET A 1 -4.52 63.82 -15.83
N LYS A 2 -5.44 62.93 -16.22
CA LYS A 2 -5.28 61.87 -17.24
C LYS A 2 -3.93 61.15 -17.16
N HIS A 3 -3.84 60.09 -16.36
CA HIS A 3 -3.07 58.88 -16.70
C HIS A 3 -3.81 57.65 -16.16
N VAL A 4 -4.61 57.05 -17.04
CA VAL A 4 -5.18 55.71 -16.88
C VAL A 4 -4.07 54.74 -17.29
N LEU A 5 -3.54 53.97 -16.34
CA LEU A 5 -2.59 52.90 -16.61
C LEU A 5 -3.34 51.57 -16.54
N THR A 6 -3.77 51.09 -17.69
CA THR A 6 -4.35 49.75 -17.85
C THR A 6 -3.21 48.73 -17.85
N VAL A 7 -3.06 47.96 -16.77
CA VAL A 7 -2.19 46.79 -16.74
C VAL A 7 -3.02 45.57 -17.12
N LEU A 8 -2.72 45.02 -18.30
CA LEU A 8 -3.32 43.81 -18.84
C LEU A 8 -2.76 42.59 -18.09
N LEU A 9 -3.56 41.99 -17.21
CA LEU A 9 -3.24 40.77 -16.47
C LEU A 9 -3.51 39.55 -17.37
N CYS A 10 -2.48 39.03 -18.05
CA CYS A 10 -2.54 37.71 -18.68
C CYS A 10 -2.44 36.62 -17.61
N VAL A 11 -3.58 36.06 -17.22
CA VAL A 11 -3.63 34.83 -16.43
C VAL A 11 -3.32 33.66 -17.36
N LEU A 12 -2.08 33.15 -17.29
CA LEU A 12 -1.72 31.86 -17.85
C LEU A 12 -2.37 30.77 -16.99
N VAL A 13 -3.51 30.26 -17.43
CA VAL A 13 -4.10 29.03 -16.86
C VAL A 13 -3.28 27.86 -17.40
N THR A 14 -2.22 27.49 -16.68
CA THR A 14 -1.58 26.19 -16.88
C THR A 14 -2.52 25.13 -16.32
N SER A 15 -3.25 24.43 -17.19
CA SER A 15 -3.97 23.21 -16.82
C SER A 15 -2.93 22.15 -16.45
N VAL A 16 -2.76 21.88 -15.15
CA VAL A 16 -2.11 20.65 -14.71
C VAL A 16 -3.05 19.53 -15.16
N ALA A 17 -2.65 18.77 -16.17
CA ALA A 17 -3.39 17.57 -16.55
C ALA A 17 -3.30 16.61 -15.37
N ASP A 18 -4.39 16.50 -14.61
CA ASP A 18 -4.55 15.46 -13.60
C ASP A 18 -4.43 14.11 -14.32
N ALA A 19 -3.32 13.42 -14.11
CA ALA A 19 -3.14 12.08 -14.63
C ALA A 19 -4.18 11.20 -13.92
N LYS A 20 -5.28 10.88 -14.61
CA LYS A 20 -6.34 10.02 -14.10
C LYS A 20 -5.72 8.70 -13.64
N SER A 21 -5.62 8.50 -12.33
CA SER A 21 -5.17 7.24 -11.76
C SER A 21 -6.28 6.20 -11.92
N ASN A 22 -5.91 4.99 -12.28
CA ASN A 22 -6.80 3.86 -12.28
C ASN A 22 -6.80 3.26 -10.88
N LEU A 23 -7.98 3.20 -10.27
CA LEU A 23 -8.19 2.54 -8.99
C LEU A 23 -8.70 1.13 -9.25
N SER A 24 -7.98 0.16 -8.70
CA SER A 24 -8.35 -1.25 -8.66
C SER A 24 -8.48 -1.69 -7.20
N ILE A 25 -9.31 -2.68 -6.93
CA ILE A 25 -9.63 -3.08 -5.56
C ILE A 25 -9.84 -4.59 -5.48
N GLY A 26 -9.31 -5.22 -4.45
CA GLY A 26 -9.41 -6.66 -4.22
C GLY A 26 -9.45 -7.02 -2.75
N SER A 27 -9.75 -8.29 -2.47
CA SER A 27 -9.76 -8.85 -1.12
C SER A 27 -8.51 -9.70 -0.89
N PHE A 28 -7.76 -9.41 0.18
CA PHE A 28 -6.72 -10.30 0.66
C PHE A 28 -7.36 -11.34 1.57
N GLU A 29 -7.62 -12.52 1.00
CA GLU A 29 -8.33 -13.61 1.65
C GLU A 29 -7.44 -14.84 1.78
N ILE A 30 -7.50 -15.52 2.93
CA ILE A 30 -6.88 -16.84 3.13
C ILE A 30 -7.85 -17.72 3.89
N LEU A 31 -8.18 -18.90 3.32
CA LEU A 31 -9.11 -19.89 3.89
C LEU A 31 -10.49 -19.28 4.20
N ASP A 32 -11.10 -18.63 3.20
CA ASP A 32 -12.43 -17.98 3.28
C ASP A 32 -12.54 -16.88 4.34
N LYS A 33 -11.38 -16.36 4.80
CA LYS A 33 -11.29 -15.27 5.76
C LYS A 33 -10.64 -14.06 5.12
N GLU A 34 -11.42 -12.99 4.98
CA GLU A 34 -10.95 -11.68 4.53
C GLU A 34 -10.12 -11.02 5.64
N TRP A 35 -8.85 -10.75 5.35
CA TRP A 35 -7.94 -10.09 6.28
C TRP A 35 -7.83 -8.60 5.97
N PHE A 36 -7.77 -8.26 4.68
CA PHE A 36 -7.67 -6.88 4.22
C PHE A 36 -8.54 -6.66 2.99
N VAL A 37 -9.10 -5.46 2.87
CA VAL A 37 -9.47 -4.90 1.58
C VAL A 37 -8.29 -4.09 1.05
N VAL A 38 -7.94 -4.31 -0.20
CA VAL A 38 -6.72 -3.79 -0.82
C VAL A 38 -7.07 -2.90 -1.99
N SER A 39 -6.50 -1.70 -2.04
CA SER A 39 -6.61 -0.79 -3.17
C SER A 39 -5.26 -0.68 -3.89
N LEU A 40 -5.30 -0.47 -5.20
CA LEU A 40 -4.15 -0.08 -5.99
C LEU A 40 -4.53 1.05 -6.92
N SER A 41 -3.90 2.21 -6.72
CA SER A 41 -4.03 3.41 -7.55
C SER A 41 -2.75 3.62 -8.34
N GLN A 42 -2.85 3.60 -9.67
CA GLN A 42 -1.69 3.80 -10.56
C GLN A 42 -2.09 4.51 -11.86
N SER A 43 -1.18 5.34 -12.39
CA SER A 43 -1.39 6.07 -13.65
C SER A 43 -1.25 5.20 -14.90
N SER A 44 -0.57 4.05 -14.80
CA SER A 44 -0.43 3.07 -15.87
C SER A 44 -0.95 1.72 -15.39
N PRO A 45 -2.15 1.29 -15.81
CA PRO A 45 -2.58 -0.08 -15.54
C PRO A 45 -1.60 -1.03 -16.25
N ASP A 46 -1.38 -2.22 -15.70
CA ASP A 46 -0.58 -3.32 -16.27
C ASP A 46 0.96 -3.26 -16.13
N ASN A 47 1.56 -2.18 -15.60
CA ASN A 47 3.00 -2.18 -15.29
C ASN A 47 3.28 -2.40 -13.79
N PHE A 48 3.06 -3.62 -13.33
CA PHE A 48 3.30 -4.00 -11.94
C PHE A 48 4.79 -4.09 -11.57
N ALA A 49 5.67 -4.32 -12.54
CA ALA A 49 7.09 -4.53 -12.28
C ALA A 49 7.87 -3.25 -11.97
N GLN A 50 7.43 -2.14 -12.56
CA GLN A 50 8.03 -0.82 -12.37
C GLN A 50 6.92 0.19 -12.12
N PRO A 51 6.36 0.20 -10.89
CA PRO A 51 5.38 1.19 -10.49
C PRO A 51 5.95 2.60 -10.69
N ARG A 52 5.11 3.52 -11.18
CA ARG A 52 5.50 4.93 -11.33
C ARG A 52 5.45 5.64 -9.97
N VAL A 53 6.21 6.72 -9.83
CA VAL A 53 6.07 7.63 -8.68
C VAL A 53 4.61 8.02 -8.49
N GLY A 54 4.14 7.96 -7.24
CA GLY A 54 2.74 8.18 -6.87
C GLY A 54 1.84 6.94 -7.02
N THR A 55 2.39 5.77 -7.36
CA THR A 55 1.63 4.51 -7.25
C THR A 55 1.38 4.19 -5.78
N LEU A 56 0.12 3.95 -5.42
CA LEU A 56 -0.31 3.66 -4.05
C LEU A 56 -0.88 2.26 -3.98
N PHE A 57 -0.31 1.42 -3.12
CA PHE A 57 -0.86 0.12 -2.73
C PHE A 57 -1.29 0.20 -1.27
N GLU A 58 -2.59 0.11 -1.03
CA GLU A 58 -3.20 0.38 0.27
C GLU A 58 -3.91 -0.86 0.79
N MET A 59 -3.86 -1.09 2.09
CA MET A 59 -4.53 -2.19 2.76
C MET A 59 -5.27 -1.64 3.97
N LYS A 60 -6.57 -1.93 4.07
CA LYS A 60 -7.34 -1.70 5.30
C LYS A 60 -7.66 -3.03 5.96
N ALA A 61 -7.34 -3.14 7.25
CA ALA A 61 -7.62 -4.33 8.03
C ALA A 61 -9.13 -4.52 8.19
N LEU A 62 -9.63 -5.72 7.85
CA LEU A 62 -11.04 -6.11 8.01
C LEU A 62 -11.26 -6.95 9.27
N ALA A 63 -10.24 -7.71 9.68
CA ALA A 63 -10.29 -8.54 10.87
C ALA A 63 -10.15 -7.71 12.16
N ASP A 64 -10.79 -8.16 13.23
CA ASP A 64 -10.78 -7.47 14.53
C ASP A 64 -9.38 -7.40 15.17
N ASP A 65 -8.55 -8.43 14.93
CA ASP A 65 -7.17 -8.50 15.41
C ASP A 65 -6.27 -9.25 14.41
N ILE A 66 -5.15 -8.61 14.04
CA ILE A 66 -4.07 -9.17 13.26
C ILE A 66 -2.76 -8.89 13.99
N SER A 67 -2.40 -9.78 14.93
CA SER A 67 -1.08 -9.71 15.60
C SER A 67 0.11 -9.57 14.61
N PRO A 68 1.24 -8.96 15.02
CA PRO A 68 2.44 -8.81 14.18
C PRO A 68 2.93 -10.14 13.59
N ARG A 69 2.87 -11.22 14.38
CA ARG A 69 3.23 -12.57 13.92
C ARG A 69 2.29 -13.05 12.81
N ARG A 70 0.98 -12.83 12.98
CA ARG A 70 -0.01 -13.21 11.97
C ARG A 70 0.18 -12.40 10.69
N PHE A 71 0.37 -11.08 10.82
CA PHE A 71 0.67 -10.20 9.68
C PHE A 71 1.86 -10.72 8.88
N ARG A 72 2.99 -10.99 9.54
CA ARG A 72 4.18 -11.58 8.90
C ARG A 72 3.85 -12.91 8.20
N GLN A 73 3.14 -13.80 8.87
CA GLN A 73 2.79 -15.11 8.30
C GLN A 73 1.95 -14.97 7.03
N LEU A 74 0.90 -14.15 7.05
CA LEU A 74 0.02 -13.93 5.90
C LEU A 74 0.82 -13.46 4.67
N TRP A 75 1.73 -12.52 4.87
CA TRP A 75 2.58 -12.00 3.80
C TRP A 75 3.67 -12.98 3.36
N GLN A 76 4.26 -13.74 4.27
CA GLN A 76 5.21 -14.79 3.89
C GLN A 76 4.52 -15.87 3.04
N ASP A 77 3.32 -16.30 3.42
CA ASP A 77 2.53 -17.27 2.67
C ASP A 77 2.15 -16.72 1.28
N ALA A 78 1.73 -15.45 1.21
CA ALA A 78 1.38 -14.78 -0.03
C ALA A 78 2.58 -14.50 -0.96
N LEU A 79 3.81 -14.50 -0.45
CA LEU A 79 5.00 -14.24 -1.25
C LEU A 79 5.81 -15.50 -1.57
N ALA A 80 5.65 -16.57 -0.79
CA ALA A 80 6.41 -17.81 -0.95
C ALA A 80 6.12 -18.58 -2.25
N VAL A 81 4.97 -18.35 -2.90
CA VAL A 81 4.53 -19.17 -4.05
C VAL A 81 5.27 -18.84 -5.34
N ASN A 82 5.63 -17.58 -5.58
CA ASN A 82 6.24 -17.16 -6.85
C ASN A 82 7.70 -16.71 -6.72
N GLU A 83 8.15 -16.39 -5.51
CA GLU A 83 9.48 -15.82 -5.32
C GLU A 83 10.52 -16.89 -5.01
N SER A 84 11.56 -16.94 -5.85
CA SER A 84 12.74 -17.78 -5.60
C SER A 84 13.48 -17.33 -4.33
N ALA A 85 14.29 -18.22 -3.75
CA ALA A 85 15.16 -17.87 -2.62
C ALA A 85 16.00 -16.60 -2.88
N ASP A 86 16.37 -16.34 -4.14
CA ASP A 86 17.14 -15.17 -4.55
C ASP A 86 16.41 -13.85 -4.31
N ILE A 87 15.08 -13.82 -4.47
CA ILE A 87 14.27 -12.61 -4.22
C ILE A 87 14.17 -12.35 -2.71
N TRP A 88 13.95 -13.40 -1.92
CA TRP A 88 14.00 -13.30 -0.46
C TRP A 88 15.34 -12.80 0.05
N HIS A 89 16.45 -13.27 -0.55
CA HIS A 89 17.78 -12.76 -0.23
C HIS A 89 17.97 -11.30 -0.66
N LYS A 90 17.59 -10.97 -1.91
CA LYS A 90 17.71 -9.61 -2.47
C LYS A 90 16.98 -8.56 -1.64
N TYR A 91 15.75 -8.86 -1.21
CA TYR A 91 14.90 -7.93 -0.45
C TYR A 91 14.85 -8.24 1.06
N SER A 92 15.76 -9.05 1.58
CA SER A 92 15.77 -9.49 2.99
C SER A 92 15.63 -8.33 3.99
N ARG A 93 16.43 -7.27 3.82
CA ARG A 93 16.34 -6.06 4.66
C ARG A 93 14.99 -5.36 4.53
N ASP A 94 14.46 -5.26 3.32
CA ASP A 94 13.17 -4.60 3.09
C ASP A 94 12.02 -5.41 3.71
N PHE A 95 12.08 -6.74 3.65
CA PHE A 95 11.13 -7.60 4.35
C PHE A 95 11.19 -7.42 5.86
N ASP A 96 12.39 -7.39 6.43
CA ASP A 96 12.54 -7.17 7.87
C ASP A 96 11.95 -5.82 8.29
N LEU A 97 12.21 -4.75 7.54
CA LEU A 97 11.62 -3.43 7.79
C LEU A 97 10.09 -3.45 7.61
N PHE A 98 9.60 -4.01 6.50
CA PHE A 98 8.17 -4.12 6.21
C PHE A 98 7.41 -4.85 7.32
N PHE A 99 7.94 -5.94 7.84
CA PHE A 99 7.31 -6.67 8.93
C PHE A 99 7.45 -5.98 10.30
N GLN A 100 8.46 -5.13 10.47
CA GLN A 100 8.67 -4.37 11.71
C GLN A 100 7.77 -3.12 11.82
N VAL A 101 7.15 -2.66 10.73
CA VAL A 101 6.21 -1.51 10.78
C VAL A 101 5.01 -1.80 11.67
N VAL A 102 4.61 -3.08 11.79
CA VAL A 102 3.52 -3.56 12.65
C VAL A 102 4.09 -4.04 13.98
N GLN A 103 4.04 -3.20 15.01
CA GLN A 103 4.64 -3.52 16.33
C GLN A 103 3.64 -4.09 17.35
N ALA A 104 2.35 -3.82 17.15
CA ALA A 104 1.25 -4.37 17.92
C ALA A 104 0.15 -4.84 16.95
N PRO A 105 -0.89 -5.55 17.43
CA PRO A 105 -1.94 -6.04 16.53
C PRO A 105 -2.57 -4.92 15.72
N LEU A 106 -2.73 -5.13 14.41
CA LEU A 106 -3.62 -4.31 13.59
C LEU A 106 -5.06 -4.67 13.96
N ILE A 107 -5.91 -3.66 14.06
CA ILE A 107 -7.33 -3.84 14.33
C ILE A 107 -8.14 -3.37 13.12
N LYS A 108 -9.41 -3.76 13.07
CA LYS A 108 -10.32 -3.37 11.99
C LYS A 108 -10.28 -1.85 11.75
N GLY A 109 -10.07 -1.46 10.49
CA GLY A 109 -9.95 -0.07 10.06
C GLY A 109 -8.53 0.51 10.09
N ASP A 110 -7.54 -0.18 10.68
CA ASP A 110 -6.14 0.23 10.53
C ASP A 110 -5.74 0.19 9.05
N HIS A 111 -4.96 1.19 8.64
CA HIS A 111 -4.61 1.47 7.25
C HIS A 111 -3.10 1.40 7.06
N LEU A 112 -2.65 0.51 6.17
CA LEU A 112 -1.24 0.35 5.79
C LEU A 112 -1.08 0.73 4.31
N VAL A 113 -0.12 1.59 4.00
CA VAL A 113 0.12 2.13 2.66
C VAL A 113 1.56 1.88 2.24
N LEU A 114 1.76 1.43 1.00
CA LEU A 114 3.03 1.42 0.30
C LEU A 114 2.92 2.41 -0.86
N GLU A 115 3.70 3.48 -0.80
CA GLU A 115 3.73 4.52 -1.82
C GLU A 115 5.06 4.49 -2.57
N GLN A 116 4.99 4.43 -3.90
CA GLN A 116 6.17 4.55 -4.75
C GLN A 116 6.66 6.01 -4.77
N GLY A 117 7.81 6.27 -4.17
CA GLY A 117 8.57 7.50 -4.35
C GLY A 117 9.59 7.40 -5.48
N GLU A 118 10.39 8.46 -5.66
CA GLU A 118 11.46 8.51 -6.68
C GLU A 118 12.54 7.45 -6.44
N ASP A 119 13.08 7.40 -5.22
CA ASP A 119 14.22 6.52 -4.88
C ASP A 119 13.89 5.44 -3.83
N SER A 120 12.64 5.41 -3.33
CA SER A 120 12.23 4.50 -2.26
C SER A 120 10.73 4.22 -2.29
N VAL A 121 10.31 3.17 -1.59
CA VAL A 121 8.92 2.93 -1.26
C VAL A 121 8.67 3.38 0.18
N VAL A 122 7.74 4.31 0.37
CA VAL A 122 7.36 4.80 1.70
C VAL A 122 6.28 3.88 2.26
N VAL A 123 6.50 3.34 3.45
CA VAL A 123 5.52 2.52 4.16
C VAL A 123 4.92 3.34 5.29
N SER A 124 3.60 3.50 5.27
CA SER A 124 2.87 4.27 6.27
C SER A 124 1.82 3.44 6.98
N VAL A 125 1.68 3.64 8.29
CA VAL A 125 0.59 3.07 9.10
C VAL A 125 -0.24 4.23 9.64
N ASN A 126 -1.54 4.24 9.38
CA ASN A 126 -2.48 5.24 9.87
C ASN A 126 -1.95 6.69 9.69
N HIS A 127 -1.53 7.00 8.46
CA HIS A 127 -1.03 8.31 7.99
C HIS A 127 0.38 8.72 8.43
N TYR A 128 1.08 7.92 9.23
CA TYR A 128 2.48 8.18 9.58
C TYR A 128 3.41 7.27 8.81
N GLU A 129 4.52 7.82 8.31
CA GLU A 129 5.61 7.04 7.72
C GLU A 129 6.32 6.22 8.81
N HIS A 130 6.41 4.91 8.61
CA HIS A 130 7.04 3.95 9.52
C HIS A 130 8.33 3.35 8.96
N ALA A 131 8.49 3.30 7.65
CA ALA A 131 9.71 2.81 7.01
C ALA A 131 9.87 3.37 5.59
N ARG A 132 11.11 3.30 5.10
CA ARG A 132 11.44 3.44 3.67
C ARG A 132 12.13 2.17 3.20
N LEU A 133 11.63 1.60 2.12
CA LEU A 133 12.14 0.38 1.50
C LEU A 133 12.80 0.71 0.15
N SER A 134 13.55 -0.23 -0.40
CA SER A 134 14.14 -0.07 -1.74
C SER A 134 13.09 0.23 -2.80
N ALA A 135 13.40 1.09 -3.77
CA ALA A 135 12.47 1.51 -4.84
C ALA A 135 11.82 0.34 -5.60
N GLY A 136 12.53 -0.79 -5.74
CA GLY A 136 12.03 -1.98 -6.42
C GLY A 136 11.15 -2.91 -5.58
N PHE A 137 10.89 -2.59 -4.31
CA PHE A 137 10.15 -3.48 -3.40
C PHE A 137 8.67 -3.57 -3.78
N LEU A 138 8.00 -2.44 -4.02
CA LEU A 138 6.58 -2.44 -4.39
C LEU A 138 6.36 -3.16 -5.72
N GLY A 139 7.23 -2.94 -6.70
CA GLY A 139 7.14 -3.64 -7.97
C GLY A 139 7.33 -5.16 -7.86
N MET A 140 8.14 -5.62 -6.89
CA MET A 140 8.24 -7.04 -6.58
C MET A 140 6.92 -7.55 -5.98
N VAL A 141 6.39 -6.90 -4.94
CA VAL A 141 5.12 -7.30 -4.30
C VAL A 141 3.99 -7.38 -5.31
N LEU A 142 3.82 -6.35 -6.15
CA LEU A 142 2.74 -6.32 -7.14
C LEU A 142 2.89 -7.41 -8.20
N GLN A 143 4.12 -7.70 -8.65
CA GLN A 143 4.36 -8.82 -9.57
C GLN A 143 3.99 -10.16 -8.92
N THR A 144 4.38 -10.39 -7.67
CA THR A 144 4.07 -11.63 -6.94
C THR A 144 2.57 -11.85 -6.82
N LEU A 145 1.83 -10.79 -6.45
CA LEU A 145 0.38 -10.83 -6.23
C LEU A 145 -0.42 -10.94 -7.54
N THR A 146 0.13 -10.47 -8.67
CA THR A 146 -0.54 -10.52 -9.99
C THR A 146 0.00 -11.61 -10.91
N ALA A 147 0.97 -12.39 -10.44
CA ALA A 147 1.58 -13.48 -11.19
C ALA A 147 0.55 -14.50 -11.72
N ARG A 148 0.95 -15.29 -12.73
CA ARG A 148 0.07 -16.29 -13.34
C ARG A 148 -0.56 -17.22 -12.29
N ILE A 149 0.25 -17.71 -11.35
CA ILE A 149 -0.16 -18.54 -10.21
C ILE A 149 -0.11 -17.64 -8.98
N ALA A 150 -1.13 -16.82 -8.76
CA ALA A 150 -1.19 -16.00 -7.56
C ALA A 150 -1.69 -16.84 -6.38
N PRO A 151 -1.09 -16.70 -5.19
CA PRO A 151 -1.52 -17.42 -3.98
C PRO A 151 -2.90 -16.98 -3.48
N ILE A 152 -3.33 -15.77 -3.86
CA ILE A 152 -4.62 -15.18 -3.50
C ILE A 152 -5.33 -14.78 -4.79
N PRO A 153 -6.08 -15.70 -5.43
CA PRO A 153 -6.74 -15.46 -6.71
C PRO A 153 -7.70 -14.26 -6.71
N GLU A 154 -8.45 -14.06 -5.62
CA GLU A 154 -9.44 -13.00 -5.43
C GLU A 154 -8.76 -11.63 -5.43
N LEU A 155 -7.64 -11.52 -4.71
CA LEU A 155 -6.81 -10.31 -4.71
C LEU A 155 -6.28 -10.02 -6.12
N LYS A 156 -5.73 -11.01 -6.80
CA LYS A 156 -5.25 -10.86 -8.19
C LYS A 156 -6.35 -10.34 -9.10
N GLN A 157 -7.53 -10.96 -9.08
CA GLN A 157 -8.66 -10.53 -9.91
C GLN A 157 -9.03 -9.08 -9.60
N GLY A 158 -9.04 -8.72 -8.32
CA GLY A 158 -9.31 -7.34 -7.90
C GLY A 158 -8.30 -6.32 -8.40
N LEU A 159 -7.00 -6.60 -8.24
CA LEU A 159 -5.91 -5.74 -8.71
C LEU A 159 -5.85 -5.63 -10.24
N LEU A 160 -6.33 -6.66 -10.95
CA LEU A 160 -6.46 -6.64 -12.41
C LEU A 160 -7.81 -6.07 -12.88
N ALA A 161 -8.66 -5.56 -11.97
CA ALA A 161 -10.00 -5.05 -12.26
C ALA A 161 -10.91 -6.07 -13.00
N GLN A 162 -10.80 -7.35 -12.62
CA GLN A 162 -11.53 -8.48 -13.21
C GLN A 162 -12.62 -9.04 -12.29
N LEU A 163 -12.87 -8.42 -11.13
CA LEU A 163 -13.96 -8.82 -10.25
C LEU A 163 -15.34 -8.50 -10.86
N PRO A 164 -16.39 -9.27 -10.52
CA PRO A 164 -17.76 -8.90 -10.83
C PRO A 164 -18.13 -7.52 -10.26
N GLU A 165 -18.97 -6.76 -10.99
CA GLU A 165 -19.33 -5.38 -10.61
C GLU A 165 -19.91 -5.27 -9.19
N ALA A 166 -20.79 -6.22 -8.81
CA ALA A 166 -21.38 -6.25 -7.48
C ALA A 166 -20.33 -6.37 -6.36
N GLU A 167 -19.31 -7.19 -6.62
CA GLU A 167 -18.22 -7.45 -5.68
C GLU A 167 -17.25 -6.26 -5.62
N GLN A 168 -16.89 -5.69 -6.77
CA GLN A 168 -16.11 -4.47 -6.84
C GLN A 168 -16.79 -3.32 -6.06
N LYS A 169 -18.12 -3.20 -6.17
CA LYS A 169 -18.90 -2.19 -5.44
C LYS A 169 -18.91 -2.45 -3.93
N ARG A 170 -19.05 -3.71 -3.50
CA ARG A 170 -18.97 -4.11 -2.08
C ARG A 170 -17.62 -3.68 -1.51
N LEU A 171 -16.53 -4.14 -2.12
CA LEU A 171 -15.17 -3.84 -1.66
C LEU A 171 -14.88 -2.33 -1.69
N SER A 172 -15.35 -1.61 -2.73
CA SER A 172 -15.16 -0.15 -2.82
C SER A 172 -15.87 0.56 -1.67
N SER A 173 -17.06 0.10 -1.30
CA SER A 173 -17.76 0.60 -0.13
C SER A 173 -17.00 0.27 1.15
N GLU A 174 -16.52 -0.96 1.32
CA GLU A 174 -15.76 -1.37 2.51
C GLU A 174 -14.45 -0.60 2.66
N PHE A 175 -13.75 -0.34 1.56
CA PHE A 175 -12.52 0.45 1.57
C PHE A 175 -12.80 1.92 1.89
N SER A 176 -13.89 2.48 1.38
CA SER A 176 -14.28 3.87 1.67
C SER A 176 -14.78 4.03 3.10
N ASN A 177 -15.41 2.99 3.65
CA ASN A 177 -15.94 2.97 5.01
C ASN A 177 -14.81 2.71 6.02
N GLY A 178 -14.92 3.32 7.20
CA GLY A 178 -13.94 3.13 8.26
C GLY A 178 -12.74 4.07 8.11
N GLU A 179 -12.85 5.21 8.79
CA GLU A 179 -11.70 6.03 9.13
C GLU A 179 -11.10 5.50 10.42
N VAL A 180 -9.77 5.47 10.48
CA VAL A 180 -9.07 5.16 11.71
C VAL A 180 -9.30 6.28 12.73
N SER A 181 -9.59 5.92 13.98
CA SER A 181 -9.85 6.91 15.03
C SER A 181 -8.57 7.70 15.37
N LEU A 182 -8.73 8.96 15.80
CA LEU A 182 -7.59 9.78 16.26
C LEU A 182 -6.83 9.13 17.43
N GLN A 183 -7.53 8.43 18.32
CA GLN A 183 -6.89 7.65 19.38
C GLN A 183 -5.97 6.60 18.77
N ARG A 184 -6.48 5.84 17.79
CA ARG A 184 -5.73 4.76 17.16
C ARG A 184 -4.54 5.26 16.36
N ILE A 185 -4.69 6.36 15.62
CA ILE A 185 -3.58 7.08 14.97
C ILE A 185 -2.49 7.42 16.00
N GLY A 186 -2.88 7.97 17.15
CA GLY A 186 -1.94 8.31 18.24
C GLY A 186 -1.26 7.09 18.86
N GLU A 187 -1.94 5.95 18.92
CA GLU A 187 -1.36 4.68 19.38
C GLU A 187 -0.32 4.15 18.39
N THR A 188 -0.64 4.09 17.10
CA THR A 188 0.28 3.56 16.08
C THR A 188 1.47 4.49 15.84
N ALA A 189 1.29 5.81 15.93
CA ALA A 189 2.39 6.77 15.84
C ALA A 189 3.46 6.58 16.94
N ARG A 190 3.10 5.99 18.09
CA ARG A 190 4.08 5.68 19.15
C ARG A 190 5.02 4.55 18.79
N TRP A 191 4.67 3.70 17.80
CA TRP A 191 5.55 2.63 17.31
C TRP A 191 6.86 3.20 16.75
N LEU A 192 6.83 4.42 16.21
CA LEU A 192 8.03 5.14 15.74
C LEU A 192 9.06 5.42 16.85
N ARG A 193 8.63 5.46 18.11
CA ARG A 193 9.49 5.84 19.25
C ARG A 193 10.37 4.71 19.76
N PHE A 194 10.13 3.48 19.31
CA PHE A 194 10.87 2.31 19.75
C PHE A 194 11.48 1.55 18.56
N PRO A 195 12.45 2.12 17.84
CA PRO A 195 13.33 1.29 17.02
C PRO A 195 14.05 0.34 18.00
N LYS A 196 13.74 -0.96 17.95
CA LYS A 196 14.54 -1.94 18.69
C LYS A 196 15.98 -1.78 18.23
N SER A 197 16.89 -1.47 19.16
CA SER A 197 18.30 -1.38 18.86
C SER A 197 18.71 -2.66 18.15
N THR A 198 19.27 -2.55 16.96
CA THR A 198 20.03 -3.63 16.33
C THR A 198 21.00 -4.14 17.37
N VAL A 199 20.71 -5.31 17.96
CA VAL A 199 21.68 -6.00 18.78
C VAL A 199 22.79 -6.37 17.81
N SER A 200 23.86 -5.58 17.86
CA SER A 200 25.12 -5.86 17.19
C SER A 200 25.52 -7.27 17.60
N GLN A 201 25.41 -8.22 16.68
CA GLN A 201 26.00 -9.54 16.90
C GLN A 201 27.50 -9.37 16.71
N LEU A 202 28.19 -9.51 17.84
CA LEU A 202 29.61 -9.80 17.97
C LEU A 202 29.99 -11.06 17.18
#